data_AF-A0A7W9UVI3-F1
#
_entry.id   AF-A0A7W9UVI3-F1
#
_cell.length_a   1.000
_cell.length_b   1.000
_cell.length_c   1.000
_cell.angle_alpha   90.00
_cell.angle_beta   90.00
_cell.angle_gamma   90.00
#
_symmetry.space_group_name_H-M   'P 1'
#
loop_
_entity.id
_entity.type
_entity.pdbx_description
1 polymer ?
#
loop_
_entity_poly.entity_id
_entity_poly.type
_entity_poly.pdbx_seq_one_letter_code
_entity_poly.pdbx_strand_id
1 'polypeptide(L)'
;MTTPSPRGHRDLAWAIKQQARRVGERTPTVRGSDWRQAVVQTVGTDGTVTTTDGIVARRLQSYPGPAAGDVIIVTISSSGNWLAAGRLATGDGGWTPFTLASGWTAIASYNTPSYRLYPDGTAGLCGIGTMSGAIAAGVTVATLPAEATPLKNSRVTVSVAPGYFGVMTVTSGGAITLTDYNPTPLATGTKYAQFDALSRYRLV
;
A
#
# COMPACT_ATOMS: atom_id res chain seq x y z
N MET A 1 -72.87 15.85 -13.77
CA MET A 1 -71.48 15.49 -13.41
C MET A 1 -70.77 15.11 -14.70
N THR A 2 -70.01 16.02 -15.30
CA THR A 2 -69.25 15.75 -16.54
C THR A 2 -67.98 15.00 -16.18
N THR A 3 -67.86 13.75 -16.63
CA THR A 3 -66.67 12.92 -16.45
C THR A 3 -65.45 13.67 -17.00
N PRO A 4 -64.34 13.81 -16.25
CA PRO A 4 -63.19 14.56 -16.74
C PRO A 4 -62.62 13.89 -17.99
N SER A 5 -62.13 14.68 -18.96
CA SER A 5 -61.66 14.11 -20.22
C SER A 5 -60.45 13.19 -19.99
N PRO A 6 -60.34 12.06 -20.73
CA PRO A 6 -59.22 11.11 -20.59
C PRO A 6 -57.82 11.72 -20.77
N ARG A 7 -57.72 12.91 -21.39
CA ARG A 7 -56.46 13.63 -21.59
C ARG A 7 -55.91 14.23 -20.29
N GLY A 8 -56.77 14.83 -19.45
CA GLY A 8 -56.34 15.45 -18.19
C GLY A 8 -55.75 14.43 -17.19
N HIS A 9 -56.32 13.22 -17.15
CA HIS A 9 -55.79 12.13 -16.31
C HIS A 9 -54.43 11.61 -16.80
N ARG A 10 -54.22 11.56 -18.13
CA ARG A 10 -52.95 11.15 -18.73
C ARG A 10 -51.85 12.19 -18.51
N ASP A 11 -52.18 13.46 -18.64
CA ASP A 11 -51.24 14.57 -18.42
C ASP A 11 -50.80 14.64 -16.95
N LEU A 12 -51.73 14.48 -16.01
CA LEU A 12 -51.40 14.41 -14.57
C LEU A 12 -50.54 13.19 -14.24
N ALA A 13 -50.90 12.00 -14.74
CA ALA A 13 -50.11 10.79 -14.50
C ALA A 13 -48.70 10.92 -15.08
N TRP A 14 -48.55 11.56 -16.25
CA TRP A 14 -47.26 11.86 -16.84
C TRP A 14 -46.46 12.87 -16.00
N ALA A 15 -47.10 13.94 -15.53
CA ALA A 15 -46.47 14.94 -14.67
C ALA A 15 -45.98 14.34 -13.35
N ILE A 16 -46.79 13.49 -12.70
CA ILE A 16 -46.41 12.76 -11.47
C ILE A 16 -45.23 11.82 -11.75
N LYS A 17 -45.26 11.07 -12.86
CA LYS A 17 -44.14 10.18 -13.23
C LYS A 17 -42.85 10.97 -13.47
N GLN A 18 -42.92 12.11 -14.15
CA GLN A 18 -41.77 12.98 -14.39
C GLN A 18 -41.26 13.64 -13.11
N GLN A 19 -42.15 14.00 -12.19
CA GLN A 19 -41.78 14.56 -10.89
C GLN A 19 -41.12 13.49 -10.02
N ALA A 20 -41.71 12.29 -9.92
CA ALA A 20 -41.14 11.17 -9.17
C ALA A 20 -39.74 10.79 -9.69
N ARG A 21 -39.56 10.75 -11.02
CA ARG A 21 -38.25 10.54 -11.65
C ARG A 21 -37.25 11.64 -11.27
N ARG A 22 -37.62 12.91 -11.42
CA ARG A 22 -36.74 14.05 -11.07
C ARG A 22 -36.38 14.07 -9.59
N VAL A 23 -37.33 13.76 -8.71
CA VAL A 23 -37.10 13.63 -7.27
C VAL A 23 -36.15 12.46 -7.00
N GLY A 24 -36.37 11.30 -7.60
CA GLY A 24 -35.47 10.14 -7.45
C GLY A 24 -34.04 10.41 -7.93
N GLU A 25 -33.87 11.03 -9.10
CA GLU A 25 -32.54 11.40 -9.63
C GLU A 25 -31.84 12.45 -8.75
N ARG A 26 -32.59 13.40 -8.19
CA ARG A 26 -32.03 14.51 -7.37
C ARG A 26 -31.93 14.20 -5.88
N THR A 27 -32.48 13.09 -5.40
CA THR A 27 -32.48 12.76 -3.98
C THR A 27 -31.45 11.66 -3.70
N PRO A 28 -30.32 11.98 -3.05
CA PRO A 28 -29.27 11.02 -2.69
C PRO A 28 -29.81 9.73 -2.05
N THR A 29 -30.75 9.85 -1.11
CA THR A 29 -31.31 8.70 -0.38
C THR A 29 -32.15 7.76 -1.25
N VAL A 30 -32.59 8.19 -2.45
CA VAL A 30 -33.33 7.38 -3.42
C VAL A 30 -32.41 6.71 -4.43
N ARG A 31 -31.27 7.33 -4.77
CA ARG A 31 -30.31 6.80 -5.75
C ARG A 31 -29.60 5.53 -5.27
N GLY A 32 -29.50 5.36 -3.95
CA GLY A 32 -28.77 4.28 -3.29
C GLY A 32 -27.25 4.51 -3.32
N SER A 33 -26.55 3.81 -2.44
CA SER A 33 -25.11 3.61 -2.57
C SER A 33 -24.89 2.35 -3.38
N ASP A 34 -23.95 2.40 -4.31
CA ASP A 34 -23.53 1.21 -5.07
C ASP A 34 -22.07 0.88 -4.74
N TRP A 35 -21.73 -0.40 -4.87
CA TRP A 35 -20.36 -0.87 -4.75
C TRP A 35 -20.03 -1.82 -5.89
N ARG A 36 -18.82 -1.70 -6.42
CA ARG A 36 -18.32 -2.60 -7.47
C ARG A 36 -16.83 -2.82 -7.34
N GLN A 37 -16.34 -3.87 -7.97
CA GLN A 37 -14.92 -4.07 -8.16
C GLN A 37 -14.42 -3.24 -9.34
N ALA A 38 -13.20 -2.72 -9.23
CA ALA A 38 -12.54 -1.99 -10.30
C ALA A 38 -11.03 -2.22 -10.24
N VAL A 39 -10.33 -1.98 -11.35
CA VAL A 39 -8.87 -2.07 -11.42
C VAL A 39 -8.28 -0.67 -11.45
N VAL A 40 -7.29 -0.39 -10.60
CA VAL A 40 -6.56 0.89 -10.62
C VAL A 40 -5.73 0.98 -11.89
N GLN A 41 -5.91 2.06 -12.65
CA GLN A 41 -5.11 2.38 -13.83
C GLN A 41 -3.97 3.35 -13.47
N THR A 42 -4.27 4.41 -12.72
CA THR A 42 -3.29 5.43 -12.30
C THR A 42 -3.54 5.87 -10.86
N VAL A 43 -2.47 6.30 -10.19
CA VAL A 43 -2.49 6.79 -8.81
C VAL A 43 -2.20 8.29 -8.81
N GLY A 44 -3.12 9.07 -8.24
CA GLY A 44 -2.96 10.51 -8.07
C GLY A 44 -2.09 10.87 -6.86
N THR A 45 -1.33 11.95 -6.98
CA THR A 45 -0.50 12.49 -5.87
C THR A 45 -1.34 13.14 -4.76
N ASP A 46 -2.64 13.29 -4.97
CA ASP A 46 -3.62 13.94 -4.09
C ASP A 46 -4.45 12.96 -3.25
N GLY A 47 -4.09 11.67 -3.29
CA GLY A 47 -4.85 10.62 -2.59
C GLY A 47 -6.04 10.09 -3.37
N THR A 48 -6.09 10.29 -4.69
CA THR A 48 -7.06 9.63 -5.57
C THR A 48 -6.44 8.47 -6.34
N VAL A 49 -7.30 7.58 -6.83
CA VAL A 49 -6.96 6.57 -7.83
C VAL A 49 -7.92 6.71 -8.99
N THR A 50 -7.42 6.53 -10.21
CA THR A 50 -8.27 6.44 -11.40
C THR A 50 -8.38 4.98 -11.80
N THR A 51 -9.60 4.48 -11.99
CA THR A 51 -9.85 3.11 -12.44
C THR A 51 -9.81 2.99 -13.96
N THR A 52 -9.68 1.77 -14.48
CA THR A 52 -9.65 1.48 -15.92
C THR A 52 -10.92 1.88 -16.67
N ASP A 53 -12.04 2.00 -15.96
CA ASP A 53 -13.32 2.49 -16.49
C ASP A 53 -13.55 4.00 -16.25
N GLY A 54 -12.51 4.73 -15.83
CA GLY A 54 -12.48 6.19 -15.75
C GLY A 54 -13.05 6.80 -14.47
N ILE A 55 -13.29 6.02 -13.42
CA ILE A 55 -13.72 6.55 -12.12
C ILE A 55 -12.51 7.18 -11.43
N VAL A 56 -12.65 8.41 -10.97
CA VAL A 56 -11.71 9.03 -10.03
C VAL A 56 -12.27 8.88 -8.61
N ALA A 57 -11.63 8.06 -7.80
CA ALA A 57 -12.07 7.75 -6.44
C ALA A 57 -11.05 8.19 -5.39
N ARG A 58 -11.50 8.76 -4.27
CA ARG A 58 -10.62 9.06 -3.14
C ARG A 58 -10.32 7.81 -2.35
N ARG A 59 -9.04 7.53 -2.09
CA ARG A 59 -8.65 6.37 -1.29
C ARG A 59 -8.87 6.61 0.20
N LEU A 60 -9.25 5.56 0.92
CA LEU A 60 -9.23 5.58 2.38
C LEU A 60 -7.77 5.65 2.88
N GLN A 61 -7.57 6.26 4.05
CA GLN A 61 -6.25 6.30 4.69
C GLN A 61 -5.69 4.90 4.98
N SER A 62 -6.58 3.92 5.20
CA SER A 62 -6.25 2.49 5.34
C SER A 62 -5.73 1.83 4.05
N TYR A 63 -5.71 2.56 2.93
CA TYR A 63 -5.12 2.11 1.66
C TYR A 63 -3.91 3.00 1.30
N PRO A 64 -2.76 2.83 1.97
CA PRO A 64 -1.63 3.76 1.89
C PRO A 64 -0.76 3.60 0.63
N GLY A 65 -0.77 2.41 0.00
CA GLY A 65 0.08 2.11 -1.17
C GLY A 65 -0.72 1.61 -2.38
N PRO A 66 -1.62 2.43 -2.96
CA PRO A 66 -2.26 2.06 -4.21
C PRO A 66 -1.22 1.92 -5.33
N ALA A 67 -1.44 0.97 -6.23
CA ALA A 67 -0.63 0.76 -7.42
C ALA A 67 -1.52 0.47 -8.63
N ALA A 68 -1.03 0.75 -9.83
CA ALA A 68 -1.69 0.32 -11.06
C ALA A 68 -1.79 -1.22 -11.09
N GLY A 69 -2.94 -1.75 -11.50
CA GLY A 69 -3.25 -3.18 -11.48
C GLY A 69 -3.96 -3.67 -10.23
N ASP A 70 -4.07 -2.84 -9.18
CA ASP A 70 -4.79 -3.20 -7.96
C ASP A 70 -6.28 -3.43 -8.26
N VAL A 71 -6.80 -4.61 -7.89
CA VAL A 71 -8.25 -4.86 -7.87
C VAL A 71 -8.78 -4.31 -6.55
N ILE A 72 -9.65 -3.32 -6.61
CA ILE A 72 -10.17 -2.59 -5.45
C ILE A 72 -11.69 -2.67 -5.38
N ILE A 73 -12.25 -2.44 -4.19
CA ILE A 73 -13.67 -2.07 -4.06
C ILE A 73 -13.78 -0.56 -4.22
N VAL A 74 -14.62 -0.14 -5.15
CA VAL A 74 -15.09 1.25 -5.27
C VAL A 74 -16.53 1.32 -4.84
N THR A 75 -16.88 2.36 -4.09
CA THR A 75 -18.25 2.66 -3.71
C THR A 75 -18.58 4.09 -4.05
N ILE A 76 -19.81 4.32 -4.51
CA ILE A 76 -20.36 5.65 -4.69
C ILE A 76 -21.30 5.94 -3.52
N SER A 77 -21.09 7.05 -2.85
CA SER A 77 -22.05 7.54 -1.86
C SER A 77 -23.33 8.00 -2.56
N SER A 78 -24.41 8.08 -1.81
CA SER A 78 -25.65 8.71 -2.24
C SER A 78 -25.44 10.15 -2.78
N SER A 79 -24.42 10.86 -2.28
CA SER A 79 -24.02 12.20 -2.74
C SER A 79 -23.17 12.21 -4.03
N GLY A 80 -22.88 11.04 -4.62
CA GLY A 80 -22.13 10.90 -5.87
C GLY A 80 -20.61 10.88 -5.71
N ASN A 81 -20.10 10.82 -4.47
CA ASN A 81 -18.66 10.78 -4.22
C ASN A 81 -18.16 9.35 -4.33
N TRP A 82 -17.09 9.15 -5.09
CA TRP A 82 -16.44 7.86 -5.23
C TRP A 82 -15.34 7.68 -4.18
N LEU A 83 -15.39 6.54 -3.50
CA LEU A 83 -14.39 6.12 -2.53
C LEU A 83 -13.77 4.79 -2.98
N ALA A 84 -12.45 4.69 -2.87
CA ALA A 84 -11.71 3.44 -3.03
C ALA A 84 -11.44 2.87 -1.63
N ALA A 85 -12.16 1.80 -1.28
CA ALA A 85 -12.11 1.21 0.06
C ALA A 85 -10.77 0.53 0.34
N GLY A 86 -10.17 -0.08 -0.68
CA GLY A 86 -8.89 -0.77 -0.57
C GLY A 86 -8.74 -1.89 -1.59
N ARG A 87 -7.53 -2.43 -1.66
CA ARG A 87 -7.16 -3.58 -2.50
C ARG A 87 -7.81 -4.85 -1.95
N LEU A 88 -8.41 -5.64 -2.85
CA LEU A 88 -8.82 -7.01 -2.56
C LEU A 88 -7.58 -7.88 -2.41
N ALA A 89 -7.60 -8.77 -1.43
CA ALA A 89 -6.53 -9.74 -1.26
C ALA A 89 -6.48 -10.66 -2.49
N THR A 90 -5.32 -10.72 -3.15
CA THR A 90 -5.00 -11.74 -4.16
C THR A 90 -4.28 -12.95 -3.56
N GLY A 91 -4.10 -12.93 -2.23
CA GLY A 91 -3.36 -13.90 -1.44
C GLY A 91 -2.64 -13.21 -0.29
N ASP A 92 -1.98 -14.02 0.53
CA ASP A 92 -0.93 -13.59 1.44
C ASP A 92 0.16 -12.88 0.63
N GLY A 93 0.31 -11.56 0.79
CA GLY A 93 1.21 -10.73 -0.05
C GLY A 93 2.56 -11.42 -0.27
N GLY A 94 2.92 -11.66 -1.53
CA GLY A 94 4.15 -12.39 -1.86
C GLY A 94 5.39 -11.65 -1.37
N TRP A 95 6.49 -12.39 -1.20
CA TRP A 95 7.80 -11.77 -1.01
C TRP A 95 8.20 -11.02 -2.29
N THR A 96 8.41 -9.71 -2.15
CA THR A 96 8.81 -8.83 -3.24
C THR A 96 10.27 -8.43 -3.04
N PRO A 97 11.18 -8.69 -4.01
CA PRO A 97 12.58 -8.33 -3.88
C PRO A 97 12.78 -6.81 -3.75
N PHE A 98 13.78 -6.39 -2.98
CA PHE A 98 14.24 -4.99 -2.95
C PHE A 98 15.72 -4.91 -3.39
N THR A 99 16.11 -3.73 -3.86
CA THR A 99 17.47 -3.51 -4.37
C THR A 99 18.45 -3.23 -3.24
N LEU A 100 19.56 -3.95 -3.22
CA LEU A 100 20.68 -3.70 -2.33
C LEU A 100 21.50 -2.50 -2.83
N ALA A 101 22.09 -1.75 -1.91
CA ALA A 101 23.01 -0.66 -2.21
C ALA A 101 24.29 -1.17 -2.87
N SER A 102 25.02 -0.26 -3.53
CA SER A 102 26.29 -0.59 -4.18
C SER A 102 27.28 -1.26 -3.21
N GLY A 103 27.95 -2.31 -3.67
CA GLY A 103 28.87 -3.12 -2.87
C GLY A 103 28.21 -4.27 -2.09
N TRP A 104 26.88 -4.29 -1.99
CA TRP A 104 26.12 -5.38 -1.39
C TRP A 104 25.52 -6.31 -2.45
N THR A 105 25.55 -7.61 -2.19
CA THR A 105 24.99 -8.64 -3.07
C THR A 105 24.19 -9.65 -2.28
N ALA A 106 23.19 -10.29 -2.90
CA ALA A 106 22.44 -11.37 -2.25
C ALA A 106 23.30 -12.64 -2.13
N ILE A 107 23.20 -13.35 -1.01
CA ILE A 107 23.85 -14.65 -0.86
C ILE A 107 22.98 -15.74 -1.48
N ALA A 108 23.48 -16.44 -2.50
CA ALA A 108 22.71 -17.42 -3.26
C ALA A 108 22.13 -18.60 -2.44
N SER A 109 22.75 -18.96 -1.32
CA SER A 109 22.29 -20.04 -0.43
C SER A 109 21.14 -19.63 0.50
N TYR A 110 20.71 -18.36 0.48
CA TYR A 110 19.64 -17.83 1.30
C TYR A 110 18.55 -17.23 0.42
N ASN A 111 17.40 -16.91 1.03
CA ASN A 111 16.35 -16.15 0.34
C ASN A 111 16.92 -14.82 -0.19
N THR A 112 16.50 -14.46 -1.41
CA THR A 112 16.80 -13.14 -1.96
C THR A 112 16.22 -12.05 -1.05
N PRO A 113 16.99 -11.01 -0.68
CA PRO A 113 16.50 -9.89 0.11
C PRO A 113 15.18 -9.33 -0.42
N SER A 114 14.12 -9.49 0.38
CA SER A 114 12.75 -9.21 -0.02
C SER A 114 11.92 -8.68 1.15
N TYR A 115 10.86 -7.95 0.84
CA TYR A 115 9.87 -7.48 1.80
C TYR A 115 8.51 -8.14 1.54
N ARG A 116 7.68 -8.18 2.58
CA ARG A 116 6.30 -8.64 2.50
C ARG A 116 5.41 -7.70 3.29
N LEU A 117 4.28 -7.30 2.71
CA LEU A 117 3.25 -6.51 3.39
C LEU A 117 2.20 -7.46 3.97
N TYR A 118 1.80 -7.20 5.21
CA TYR A 118 0.76 -7.96 5.91
C TYR A 118 -0.55 -7.16 5.99
N PRO A 119 -1.71 -7.83 5.98
CA PRO A 119 -3.02 -7.17 6.08
C PRO A 119 -3.23 -6.35 7.36
N ASP A 120 -2.46 -6.61 8.41
CA ASP A 120 -2.54 -5.90 9.69
C ASP A 120 -1.72 -4.60 9.75
N GLY A 121 -1.24 -4.11 8.60
CA GLY A 121 -0.48 -2.87 8.52
C GLY A 121 0.97 -3.00 9.00
N THR A 122 1.48 -4.23 9.06
CA THR A 122 2.90 -4.50 9.29
C THR A 122 3.59 -4.95 8.00
N ALA A 123 4.92 -4.87 8.00
CA ALA A 123 5.75 -5.46 6.97
C ALA A 123 6.83 -6.33 7.61
N GLY A 124 7.30 -7.33 6.86
CA GLY A 124 8.42 -8.19 7.23
C GLY A 124 9.49 -8.14 6.16
N LEU A 125 10.74 -8.39 6.56
CA LEU A 125 11.86 -8.56 5.64
C LEU A 125 12.40 -9.99 5.74
N CYS A 126 13.07 -10.44 4.69
CA CYS A 126 13.81 -11.71 4.70
C CYS A 126 15.04 -11.63 3.81
N GLY A 127 15.86 -12.68 3.89
CA GLY A 127 17.07 -12.85 3.08
C GLY A 127 18.31 -12.28 3.74
N ILE A 128 19.44 -12.43 3.04
CA ILE A 128 20.74 -11.95 3.52
C ILE A 128 21.50 -11.26 2.39
N GLY A 129 21.96 -10.04 2.68
CA GLY A 129 22.94 -9.33 1.86
C GLY A 129 24.35 -9.57 2.40
N THR A 130 25.32 -9.64 1.50
CA THR A 130 26.74 -9.73 1.82
C THR A 130 27.54 -8.62 1.15
N MET A 131 28.63 -8.20 1.78
CA MET A 131 29.66 -7.41 1.14
C MET A 131 31.04 -7.81 1.65
N SER A 132 32.08 -7.35 0.95
CA SER A 132 33.48 -7.52 1.37
C SER A 132 34.10 -6.16 1.70
N GLY A 133 35.05 -6.16 2.64
CA GLY A 133 35.78 -4.96 3.03
C GLY A 133 35.20 -4.27 4.26
N ALA A 134 35.56 -3.00 4.41
CA ALA A 134 35.21 -2.20 5.57
C ALA A 134 33.77 -1.68 5.50
N ILE A 135 33.04 -1.75 6.62
CA ILE A 135 31.78 -1.02 6.77
C ILE A 135 31.87 0.03 7.88
N ALA A 136 31.42 1.24 7.57
CA ALA A 136 31.27 2.32 8.52
C ALA A 136 29.90 2.25 9.19
N ALA A 137 29.81 2.72 10.44
CA ALA A 137 28.52 2.87 11.09
C ALA A 137 27.66 3.89 10.32
N GLY A 138 26.38 3.55 10.12
CA GLY A 138 25.44 4.35 9.33
C GLY A 138 25.43 3.99 7.85
N VAL A 139 26.19 2.99 7.41
CA VAL A 139 26.17 2.54 6.02
C VAL A 139 24.74 2.12 5.62
N THR A 140 24.30 2.59 4.45
CA THR A 140 23.05 2.13 3.84
C THR A 140 23.28 0.82 3.09
N VAL A 141 22.49 -0.18 3.44
CA VAL A 141 22.54 -1.53 2.86
C VAL A 141 21.52 -1.68 1.73
N ALA A 142 20.36 -1.04 1.87
CA ALA A 142 19.27 -1.10 0.90
C ALA A 142 18.32 0.08 1.11
N THR A 143 17.44 0.31 0.15
CA THR A 143 16.33 1.26 0.26
C THR A 143 15.03 0.52 -0.05
N LEU A 144 14.10 0.57 0.90
CA LEU A 144 12.76 0.04 0.73
C LEU A 144 11.91 1.01 -0.10
N PRO A 145 10.95 0.48 -0.88
CA PRO A 145 9.98 1.30 -1.55
C PRO A 145 9.01 1.93 -0.52
N ALA A 146 8.30 2.98 -0.94
CA ALA A 146 7.49 3.82 -0.06
C ALA A 146 6.42 3.03 0.70
N GLU A 147 5.81 2.01 0.07
CA GLU A 147 4.78 1.17 0.67
C GLU A 147 5.27 0.25 1.80
N ALA A 148 6.58 -0.01 1.86
CA ALA A 148 7.23 -0.81 2.90
C ALA A 148 7.99 0.07 3.91
N THR A 149 7.85 1.39 3.85
CA THR A 149 8.56 2.29 4.74
C THR A 149 7.75 2.55 6.03
N PRO A 150 8.34 2.41 7.23
CA PRO A 150 7.62 2.69 8.47
C PRO A 150 7.49 4.19 8.75
N LEU A 151 6.45 4.62 9.49
CA LEU A 151 6.33 6.02 9.93
C LEU A 151 7.39 6.46 10.96
N LYS A 152 7.96 5.50 11.67
CA LYS A 152 9.01 5.72 12.69
C LYS A 152 10.12 4.69 12.50
N ASN A 153 11.34 5.06 12.88
CA ASN A 153 12.49 4.18 12.73
C ASN A 153 12.26 2.88 13.52
N SER A 154 12.44 1.75 12.84
CA SER A 154 12.37 0.41 13.43
C SER A 154 13.78 -0.16 13.55
N ARG A 155 14.17 -0.60 14.75
CA ARG A 155 15.55 -1.03 15.05
C ARG A 155 15.56 -2.45 15.60
N VAL A 156 16.49 -3.27 15.12
CA VAL A 156 16.71 -4.63 15.61
C VAL A 156 18.21 -4.92 15.70
N THR A 157 18.61 -5.76 16.65
CA THR A 157 19.96 -6.29 16.72
C THR A 157 20.18 -7.40 15.69
N VAL A 158 21.32 -7.37 15.00
CA VAL A 158 21.68 -8.35 13.95
C VAL A 158 23.11 -8.82 14.10
N SER A 159 23.43 -10.02 13.60
CA SER A 159 24.81 -10.42 13.38
C SER A 159 25.31 -9.85 12.05
N VAL A 160 26.46 -9.19 12.08
CA VAL A 160 27.06 -8.50 10.91
C VAL A 160 28.34 -9.19 10.42
N ALA A 161 28.92 -10.06 11.23
CA ALA A 161 29.96 -11.03 10.88
C ALA A 161 30.02 -12.09 12.00
N PRO A 162 30.70 -13.23 11.81
CA PRO A 162 30.84 -14.24 12.87
C PRO A 162 31.50 -13.63 14.11
N GLY A 163 30.79 -13.60 15.25
CA GLY A 163 31.26 -12.98 16.49
C GLY A 163 31.12 -11.44 16.56
N TYR A 164 30.52 -10.80 15.54
CA TYR A 164 30.26 -9.36 15.52
C TYR A 164 28.76 -9.10 15.38
N PHE A 165 28.28 -8.17 16.20
CA PHE A 165 26.89 -7.76 16.25
C PHE A 165 26.76 -6.27 15.91
N GLY A 166 25.58 -5.86 15.48
CA GLY A 166 25.23 -4.47 15.23
C GLY A 166 23.73 -4.24 15.32
N VAL A 167 23.29 -3.05 14.98
CA VAL A 167 21.89 -2.68 14.92
C VAL A 167 21.50 -2.36 13.49
N MET A 168 20.51 -3.08 12.97
CA MET A 168 19.83 -2.73 11.72
C MET A 168 18.70 -1.76 12.03
N THR A 169 18.65 -0.66 11.30
CA THR A 169 17.57 0.35 11.39
C THR A 169 16.91 0.50 10.04
N VAL A 170 15.59 0.27 9.98
CA VAL A 170 14.75 0.75 8.88
C VAL A 170 14.29 2.14 9.24
N THR A 171 14.80 3.13 8.52
CA THR A 171 14.45 4.54 8.75
C THR A 171 13.06 4.86 8.21
N SER A 172 12.46 5.93 8.73
CA SER A 172 11.21 6.46 8.19
C SER A 172 11.31 7.03 6.76
N GLY A 173 12.52 7.15 6.21
CA GLY A 173 12.77 7.44 4.80
C GLY A 173 13.01 6.20 3.93
N GLY A 174 12.85 4.99 4.47
CA GLY A 174 12.97 3.73 3.74
C GLY A 174 14.40 3.18 3.66
N ALA A 175 15.42 3.94 4.07
CA ALA A 175 16.79 3.45 4.11
C ALA A 175 16.96 2.39 5.21
N ILE A 176 17.61 1.28 4.86
CA ILE A 176 18.06 0.25 5.81
C ILE A 176 19.54 0.50 6.10
N THR A 177 19.88 0.78 7.36
CA THR A 177 21.25 1.10 7.78
C THR A 177 21.76 0.15 8.85
N LEU A 178 23.07 -0.06 8.91
CA LEU A 178 23.74 -0.79 9.99
C LEU A 178 24.55 0.18 10.88
N THR A 179 24.39 0.08 12.20
CA THR A 179 25.06 0.94 13.20
C THR A 179 25.52 0.13 14.42
N ASP A 180 26.13 0.80 15.41
CA ASP A 180 26.35 0.31 16.78
C ASP A 180 27.06 -1.05 16.85
N TYR A 181 28.20 -1.19 16.15
CA TYR A 181 28.94 -2.45 16.06
C TYR A 181 29.66 -2.80 17.37
N ASN A 182 29.53 -4.08 17.76
CA ASN A 182 30.22 -4.65 18.90
C ASN A 182 30.74 -6.07 18.60
N PRO A 183 32.06 -6.32 18.71
CA PRO A 183 33.14 -5.35 18.94
C PRO A 183 33.39 -4.47 17.69
N THR A 184 34.10 -3.34 17.86
CA THR A 184 34.58 -2.50 16.75
C THR A 184 36.02 -2.93 16.43
N PRO A 185 36.41 -3.41 15.21
CA PRO A 185 36.01 -2.92 13.88
C PRO A 185 35.70 -4.00 12.81
N LEU A 186 34.94 -3.60 11.78
CA LEU A 186 34.59 -4.44 10.64
C LEU A 186 35.43 -4.12 9.40
N ALA A 187 36.76 -4.02 9.55
CA ALA A 187 37.66 -3.50 8.50
C ALA A 187 37.94 -4.47 7.34
N THR A 188 37.90 -5.78 7.59
CA THR A 188 38.25 -6.81 6.61
C THR A 188 37.29 -8.00 6.69
N GLY A 189 37.22 -8.78 5.60
CA GLY A 189 36.40 -9.99 5.50
C GLY A 189 34.93 -9.72 5.16
N THR A 190 34.16 -10.80 5.08
CA THR A 190 32.74 -10.75 4.71
C THR A 190 31.90 -10.09 5.80
N LYS A 191 30.89 -9.32 5.38
CA LYS A 191 29.89 -8.69 6.24
C LYS A 191 28.50 -9.10 5.80
N TYR A 192 27.60 -9.24 6.76
CA TYR A 192 26.23 -9.67 6.53
C TYR A 192 25.23 -8.60 6.94
N ALA A 193 24.14 -8.51 6.19
CA ALA A 193 22.92 -7.83 6.58
C ALA A 193 21.81 -8.87 6.62
N GLN A 194 21.42 -9.27 7.83
CA GLN A 194 20.37 -10.25 8.07
C GLN A 194 19.03 -9.54 8.19
N PHE A 195 18.16 -9.71 7.19
CA PHE A 195 16.89 -8.98 7.11
C PHE A 195 15.76 -9.71 7.84
N ASP A 196 15.84 -11.02 7.98
CA ASP A 196 14.86 -11.88 8.68
C ASP A 196 14.67 -11.54 10.17
N ALA A 197 15.64 -10.86 10.78
CA ALA A 197 15.50 -10.30 12.13
C ALA A 197 14.33 -9.29 12.25
N LEU A 198 13.89 -8.67 11.15
CA LEU A 198 12.70 -7.80 11.09
C LEU A 198 11.51 -8.56 10.50
N SER A 199 10.99 -9.52 11.26
CA SER A 199 9.82 -10.31 10.83
C SER A 199 8.52 -9.50 10.79
N ARG A 200 8.37 -8.49 11.67
CA ARG A 200 7.22 -7.58 11.75
C ARG A 200 7.64 -6.19 12.24
N TYR A 201 7.54 -5.18 11.39
CA TYR A 201 7.60 -3.77 11.78
C TYR A 201 6.35 -3.03 11.29
N ARG A 202 5.98 -1.97 12.00
CA ARG A 202 4.70 -1.29 11.80
C ARG A 202 4.83 -0.19 10.75
N LEU A 203 3.90 -0.16 9.78
CA LEU A 203 3.87 0.84 8.72
C LEU A 203 3.15 2.12 9.16
N VAL A 204 2.27 2.06 10.17
CA VAL A 204 1.38 3.16 10.62
C VAL A 204 1.40 3.38 12.12
#